data_AF-A0A959JRV7-F1
#
_entry.id   AF-A0A959JRV7-F1
#
_cell.length_a   1.000
_cell.length_b   1.000
_cell.length_c   1.000
_cell.angle_alpha   90.00
_cell.angle_beta   90.00
_cell.angle_gamma   90.00
#
_symmetry.space_group_name_H-M   'P 1'
#
loop_
_entity.id
_entity.type
_entity.pdbx_description
1 polymer ?
#
loop_
_entity_poly.entity_id
_entity_poly.type
_entity_poly.pdbx_seq_one_letter_code
_entity_poly.pdbx_strand_id
1 'polypeptide(L)'
;MKQHHIAFRESLHAIGVQNIGPTFQNYRHITDSYIAKEIYETDQQKPFSREVYTQFEQELTSRISQIEFSEVPGAIRLIHLLQQSQVVSFCFATGSYRRPALHKLQSAGFEINGDLLVGADELPEREQIVKKAIQTAGEHYNISKFDRTVAIGDGLWDLLTAKNLGLEFIGVGKEHA
;
A
#
# COMPACT_ATOMS: atom_id res chain seq x y z
N MET A 1 6.58 -2.87 -9.34
CA MET A 1 7.42 -2.11 -8.37
C MET A 1 8.25 -0.99 -9.01
N LYS A 2 9.06 -1.25 -10.06
CA LYS A 2 9.96 -0.24 -10.65
C LYS A 2 9.27 1.08 -11.06
N GLN A 3 8.12 1.00 -11.72
CA GLN A 3 7.35 2.17 -12.15
C GLN A 3 6.85 3.03 -10.97
N HIS A 4 6.38 2.40 -9.88
CA HIS A 4 5.98 3.12 -8.67
C HIS A 4 7.16 3.88 -8.07
N HIS A 5 8.33 3.25 -7.96
CA HIS A 5 9.52 3.91 -7.42
C HIS A 5 9.98 5.10 -8.26
N ILE A 6 9.86 5.01 -9.59
CA ILE A 6 10.17 6.13 -10.49
C ILE A 6 9.22 7.29 -10.24
N ALA A 7 7.90 7.04 -10.30
CA ALA A 7 6.89 8.06 -10.04
C ALA A 7 7.04 8.70 -8.64
N PHE A 8 7.36 7.89 -7.62
CA PHE A 8 7.61 8.34 -6.26
C PHE A 8 8.81 9.29 -6.18
N ARG A 9 9.95 8.95 -6.80
CA ARG A 9 11.14 9.82 -6.85
C ARG A 9 10.86 11.13 -7.56
N GLU A 10 10.19 11.07 -8.71
CA GLU A 10 9.82 12.28 -9.45
C GLU A 10 8.86 13.18 -8.67
N SER A 11 7.94 12.59 -7.90
CA SER A 11 7.03 13.33 -7.03
C SER A 11 7.76 14.01 -5.87
N LEU A 12 8.80 13.38 -5.32
CA LEU A 12 9.68 14.00 -4.33
C LEU A 12 10.43 15.20 -4.94
N HIS A 13 10.95 15.06 -6.15
CA HIS A 13 11.60 16.17 -6.86
C HIS A 13 10.63 17.33 -7.12
N ALA A 14 9.37 17.04 -7.47
CA ALA A 14 8.35 18.05 -7.71
C ALA A 14 8.02 18.90 -6.48
N ILE A 15 8.15 18.34 -5.26
CA ILE A 15 8.02 19.07 -4.00
C ILE A 15 9.34 19.66 -3.48
N GLY A 16 10.38 19.67 -4.31
CA GLY A 16 11.66 20.36 -4.03
C GLY A 16 12.78 19.48 -3.48
N VAL A 17 12.54 18.19 -3.23
CA VAL A 17 13.59 17.28 -2.72
C VAL A 17 14.69 17.10 -3.75
N GLN A 18 15.94 17.27 -3.34
CA GLN A 18 17.11 17.08 -4.22
C GLN A 18 17.80 15.75 -3.97
N ASN A 19 17.99 15.37 -2.69
CA ASN A 19 18.74 14.19 -2.32
C ASN A 19 17.81 13.04 -1.95
N ILE A 20 17.74 12.04 -2.83
CA ILE A 20 16.99 10.79 -2.57
C ILE A 20 17.98 9.64 -2.53
N GLY A 21 18.00 8.90 -1.42
CA GLY A 21 18.87 7.73 -1.25
C GLY A 21 18.67 6.67 -2.35
N PRO A 22 19.63 5.73 -2.52
CA PRO A 22 19.62 4.77 -3.62
C PRO A 22 18.55 3.68 -3.46
N THR A 23 18.12 3.39 -2.22
CA THR A 23 17.17 2.33 -1.91
C THR A 23 16.10 2.79 -0.93
N PHE A 24 14.90 2.23 -1.07
CA PHE A 24 13.79 2.41 -0.12
C PHE A 24 13.66 1.23 0.86
N GLN A 25 14.52 0.22 0.76
CA GLN A 25 14.42 -1.00 1.57
C GLN A 25 14.88 -0.82 3.03
N ASN A 26 15.64 0.24 3.33
CA ASN A 26 16.22 0.47 4.65
C ASN A 26 15.32 1.32 5.56
N TYR A 27 14.18 1.79 5.08
CA TYR A 27 13.24 2.54 5.91
C TYR A 27 12.52 1.61 6.87
N ARG A 28 12.34 2.07 8.12
CA ARG A 28 11.65 1.32 9.17
C ARG A 28 10.27 0.83 8.73
N HIS A 29 9.53 1.68 8.01
CA HIS A 29 8.29 1.31 7.35
C HIS A 29 8.40 1.58 5.86
N ILE A 30 8.17 0.54 5.06
CA ILE A 30 8.15 0.64 3.60
C ILE A 30 6.75 1.08 3.19
N THR A 31 6.43 2.35 3.42
CA THR A 31 5.15 2.99 3.08
C THR A 31 5.41 4.35 2.43
N ASP A 32 4.51 4.77 1.54
CA ASP A 32 4.61 6.03 0.81
C ASP A 32 4.67 7.21 1.80
N SER A 33 3.81 7.23 2.84
CA SER A 33 3.79 8.29 3.86
C SER A 33 5.07 8.35 4.69
N TYR A 34 5.55 7.21 5.19
CA TYR A 34 6.74 7.18 6.04
C TYR A 34 7.97 7.60 5.24
N ILE A 35 8.17 6.99 4.07
CA ILE A 35 9.35 7.26 3.24
C ILE A 35 9.36 8.72 2.75
N ALA A 36 8.22 9.24 2.29
CA ALA A 36 8.15 10.60 1.77
C ALA A 36 8.44 11.64 2.85
N LYS A 37 7.84 11.46 4.03
CA LYS A 37 8.10 12.32 5.19
C LYS A 37 9.58 12.30 5.58
N GLU A 38 10.16 11.12 5.78
CA GLU A 38 11.56 11.01 6.23
C GLU A 38 12.54 11.63 5.24
N ILE A 39 12.33 11.41 3.94
CA ILE A 39 13.18 11.99 2.89
C ILE A 39 13.04 13.51 2.86
N TYR A 40 11.80 14.01 2.82
CA TYR A 40 11.54 15.44 2.72
C TYR A 40 12.09 16.18 3.94
N GLU A 41 11.82 15.70 5.16
CA GLU A 41 12.26 16.38 6.38
C GLU A 41 13.79 16.37 6.50
N THR A 42 14.44 15.30 6.04
CA THR A 42 15.91 15.20 6.01
C THR A 42 16.52 16.15 4.97
N ASP A 43 15.98 16.19 3.74
CA ASP A 43 16.55 16.99 2.66
C ASP A 43 16.23 18.49 2.81
N GLN A 44 14.99 18.82 3.16
CA GLN A 44 14.50 20.20 3.22
C GLN A 44 14.72 20.86 4.58
N GLN A 45 15.03 20.08 5.63
CA GLN A 45 15.15 20.57 7.02
C GLN A 45 13.90 21.34 7.47
N LYS A 46 12.72 20.88 7.03
CA LYS A 46 11.39 21.46 7.26
C LYS A 46 10.39 20.36 7.56
N PRO A 47 9.34 20.61 8.36
CA PRO A 47 8.31 19.61 8.63
C PRO A 47 7.57 19.21 7.36
N PHE A 48 7.19 17.93 7.25
CA PHE A 48 6.28 17.44 6.22
C PHE A 48 4.85 17.87 6.56
N SER A 49 4.52 19.12 6.26
CA SER A 49 3.22 19.71 6.60
C SER A 49 2.08 19.08 5.80
N ARG A 50 0.83 19.36 6.20
CA ARG A 50 -0.36 18.88 5.48
C ARG A 50 -0.40 19.37 4.04
N GLU A 51 0.09 20.58 3.79
CA GLU A 51 0.18 21.16 2.46
C GLU A 51 1.18 20.39 1.59
N VAL A 52 2.36 20.09 2.13
CA VAL A 52 3.39 19.29 1.44
C VAL A 52 2.90 17.88 1.17
N TYR A 53 2.26 17.24 2.16
CA TYR A 53 1.60 15.95 1.98
C TYR A 53 0.62 15.98 0.81
N THR A 54 -0.26 16.99 0.78
CA THR A 54 -1.30 17.11 -0.26
C THR A 54 -0.69 17.29 -1.64
N GLN A 55 0.35 18.13 -1.76
CA GLN A 55 1.09 18.32 -3.01
C GLN A 55 1.77 17.02 -3.46
N PHE A 56 2.44 16.32 -2.54
CA PHE A 56 3.13 15.07 -2.84
C PHE A 56 2.16 13.97 -3.29
N GLU A 57 1.03 13.80 -2.58
CA GLU A 57 -0.01 12.83 -2.94
C GLU A 57 -0.60 13.13 -4.34
N GLN A 58 -0.82 14.41 -4.65
CA GLN A 58 -1.30 14.85 -5.97
C GLN A 58 -0.29 14.53 -7.09
N GLU A 59 0.99 14.86 -6.88
CA GLU A 59 2.06 14.53 -7.83
C GLU A 59 2.18 13.03 -8.07
N LEU A 60 2.19 12.24 -6.99
CA LEU A 60 2.28 10.78 -7.10
C LEU A 60 1.07 10.19 -7.81
N THR A 61 -0.13 10.63 -7.45
CA THR A 61 -1.37 10.16 -8.08
C THR A 61 -1.39 10.51 -9.56
N SER A 62 -1.04 11.75 -9.92
CA SER A 62 -0.99 12.21 -11.31
C SER A 62 -0.03 11.34 -12.14
N ARG A 63 1.19 11.10 -11.65
CA ARG A 63 2.18 10.29 -12.38
C ARG A 63 1.76 8.84 -12.50
N ILE A 64 1.27 8.24 -11.41
CA ILE A 64 0.77 6.86 -11.42
C ILE A 64 -0.42 6.70 -12.37
N SER A 65 -1.28 7.72 -12.49
CA SER A 65 -2.44 7.69 -13.40
C SER A 65 -2.10 7.59 -14.88
N GLN A 66 -0.84 7.87 -15.25
CA GLN A 66 -0.36 7.78 -16.63
C GLN A 66 0.26 6.41 -16.94
N ILE A 67 0.24 5.49 -15.98
CA ILE A 67 0.89 4.18 -16.09
C ILE A 67 -0.19 3.10 -16.16
N GLU A 68 -0.13 2.29 -17.21
CA GLU A 68 -0.94 1.08 -17.29
C GLU A 68 -0.29 -0.04 -16.48
N PHE A 69 -1.06 -0.64 -15.59
CA PHE A 69 -0.66 -1.81 -14.82
C PHE A 69 -1.35 -3.05 -15.36
N SER A 70 -0.75 -4.21 -15.12
CA SER A 70 -1.34 -5.51 -15.44
C SER A 70 -1.42 -6.36 -14.18
N GLU A 71 -2.33 -7.32 -14.15
CA GLU A 71 -2.43 -8.22 -13.02
C GLU A 71 -1.15 -9.04 -12.81
N VAL A 72 -0.91 -9.41 -11.56
CA VAL A 72 -0.12 -10.61 -11.28
C VAL A 72 -0.96 -11.81 -11.70
N PRO A 73 -0.45 -12.77 -12.50
CA PRO A 73 -1.27 -13.84 -13.06
C PRO A 73 -2.14 -14.55 -12.03
N GLY A 74 -3.46 -14.52 -12.25
CA GLY A 74 -4.45 -15.17 -11.38
C GLY A 74 -4.91 -14.34 -10.18
N ALA A 75 -4.37 -13.13 -9.99
CA ALA A 75 -4.80 -12.24 -8.91
C ALA A 75 -6.25 -11.76 -9.10
N ILE A 76 -6.67 -11.40 -10.32
CA ILE A 76 -8.08 -11.04 -10.57
C ILE A 76 -8.99 -12.23 -10.26
N ARG A 77 -8.63 -13.43 -10.71
CA ARG A 77 -9.38 -14.65 -10.41
C ARG A 77 -9.52 -14.90 -8.91
N LEU A 78 -8.45 -14.70 -8.14
CA LEU A 78 -8.50 -14.83 -6.68
C LEU A 78 -9.51 -13.83 -6.08
N ILE A 79 -9.45 -12.56 -6.47
CA ILE A 79 -10.36 -11.54 -5.96
C ILE A 79 -11.82 -11.86 -6.31
N HIS A 80 -12.11 -12.28 -7.54
CA HIS A 80 -13.46 -12.73 -7.91
C HIS A 80 -13.96 -13.90 -7.03
N LEU A 81 -13.10 -14.88 -6.74
CA LEU A 81 -13.46 -16.00 -5.84
C LEU A 81 -13.72 -15.52 -4.41
N LEU A 82 -12.94 -14.56 -3.91
CA LEU A 82 -13.13 -13.99 -2.57
C LEU A 82 -14.42 -13.18 -2.48
N GLN A 83 -14.76 -12.41 -3.52
CA GLN A 83 -16.01 -11.63 -3.59
C GLN A 83 -17.26 -12.52 -3.61
N GLN A 84 -17.16 -13.73 -4.16
CA GLN A 84 -18.24 -14.72 -4.20
C GLN A 84 -18.27 -15.61 -2.94
N SER A 85 -17.29 -15.48 -2.05
CA SER A 85 -17.19 -16.32 -0.86
C SER A 85 -18.18 -15.87 0.21
N GLN A 86 -18.89 -16.83 0.80
CA GLN A 86 -19.74 -16.59 1.97
C GLN A 86 -19.00 -16.81 3.30
N VAL A 87 -17.77 -17.32 3.25
CA VAL A 87 -17.00 -17.77 4.42
C VAL A 87 -15.64 -17.08 4.55
N VAL A 88 -15.23 -16.32 3.55
CA VAL A 88 -13.96 -15.56 3.56
C VAL A 88 -14.25 -14.11 3.24
N SER A 89 -13.89 -13.23 4.17
CA SER A 89 -13.83 -11.79 3.94
C SER A 89 -12.41 -11.37 3.54
N PHE A 90 -12.28 -10.27 2.81
CA PHE A 90 -10.98 -9.74 2.42
C PHE A 90 -10.97 -8.21 2.44
N CYS A 91 -9.78 -7.64 2.58
CA CYS A 91 -9.52 -6.21 2.43
C CYS A 91 -8.07 -6.06 1.96
N PHE A 92 -7.82 -5.14 1.04
CA PHE A 92 -6.47 -4.82 0.60
C PHE A 92 -5.79 -3.93 1.65
N ALA A 93 -4.58 -4.31 2.04
CA ALA A 93 -3.67 -3.50 2.85
C ALA A 93 -2.44 -3.17 2.00
N THR A 94 -2.14 -1.89 1.79
CA THR A 94 -1.00 -1.49 0.97
C THR A 94 -0.21 -0.36 1.62
N GLY A 95 1.12 -0.44 1.49
CA GLY A 95 2.00 0.66 1.87
C GLY A 95 1.91 1.86 0.94
N SER A 96 1.16 1.79 -0.17
CA SER A 96 0.96 2.93 -1.05
C SER A 96 -0.15 3.85 -0.56
N TYR A 97 -0.15 5.13 -0.93
CA TYR A 97 -1.34 5.97 -0.76
C TYR A 97 -2.56 5.36 -1.46
N ARG A 98 -3.74 5.56 -0.88
CA ARG A 98 -4.98 4.94 -1.35
C ARG A 98 -5.33 5.32 -2.79
N ARG A 99 -5.22 6.60 -3.18
CA ARG A 99 -5.56 7.05 -4.55
C ARG A 99 -4.70 6.38 -5.63
N PRO A 100 -3.36 6.40 -5.59
CA PRO A 100 -2.55 5.70 -6.58
C PRO A 100 -2.74 4.18 -6.50
N ALA A 101 -3.00 3.61 -5.31
CA ALA A 101 -3.30 2.18 -5.17
C ALA A 101 -4.60 1.77 -5.87
N LEU A 102 -5.67 2.56 -5.71
CA LEU A 102 -6.95 2.32 -6.38
C LEU A 102 -6.79 2.38 -7.90
N HIS A 103 -6.05 3.37 -8.41
CA HIS A 103 -5.76 3.47 -9.82
C HIS A 103 -4.99 2.25 -10.36
N LYS A 104 -3.98 1.75 -9.64
CA LYS A 104 -3.25 0.54 -10.00
C LYS A 104 -4.16 -0.68 -10.15
N LEU A 105 -5.10 -0.86 -9.21
CA LEU A 105 -6.06 -1.96 -9.24
C LEU A 105 -7.03 -1.81 -10.42
N GLN A 106 -7.60 -0.62 -10.63
CA GLN A 106 -8.54 -0.36 -11.72
C GLN A 106 -7.89 -0.51 -13.10
N SER A 107 -6.70 0.06 -13.32
CA SER A 107 -5.96 -0.05 -14.58
C SER A 107 -5.55 -1.49 -14.89
N ALA A 108 -5.26 -2.30 -13.86
CA ALA A 108 -4.98 -3.73 -14.03
C ALA A 108 -6.23 -4.59 -14.31
N GLY A 109 -7.44 -4.01 -14.29
CA GLY A 109 -8.69 -4.71 -14.60
C GLY A 109 -9.40 -5.33 -13.38
N PHE A 110 -9.06 -4.93 -12.15
CA PHE A 110 -9.76 -5.40 -10.97
C PHE A 110 -11.09 -4.67 -10.77
N GLU A 111 -12.18 -5.42 -10.67
CA GLU A 111 -13.48 -4.93 -10.21
C GLU A 111 -13.51 -4.95 -8.69
N ILE A 112 -13.18 -3.83 -8.03
CA ILE A 112 -13.11 -3.77 -6.57
C ILE A 112 -14.05 -2.72 -5.97
N ASN A 113 -14.59 -3.04 -4.80
CA ASN A 113 -15.15 -2.02 -3.93
C ASN A 113 -13.99 -1.24 -3.30
N GLY A 114 -13.90 0.05 -3.62
CA GLY A 114 -12.89 0.94 -3.06
C GLY A 114 -12.88 0.93 -1.53
N ASP A 115 -13.99 0.71 -0.84
CA ASP A 115 -14.04 0.70 0.63
C ASP A 115 -13.20 -0.43 1.24
N LEU A 116 -12.91 -1.50 0.49
CA LEU A 116 -12.06 -2.62 0.91
C LEU A 116 -10.57 -2.40 0.59
N LEU A 117 -10.10 -1.14 0.61
CA LEU A 117 -8.70 -0.80 0.38
C LEU A 117 -8.20 0.17 1.45
N VAL A 118 -7.20 -0.23 2.21
CA VAL A 118 -6.51 0.62 3.17
C VAL A 118 -5.10 0.91 2.66
N GLY A 119 -4.83 2.20 2.44
CA GLY A 119 -3.53 2.72 2.06
C GLY A 119 -2.78 3.39 3.20
N ALA A 120 -1.61 3.90 2.89
CA ALA A 120 -0.70 4.54 3.84
C ALA A 120 -0.99 6.04 4.09
N ASP A 121 -2.13 6.56 3.69
CA ASP A 121 -2.52 7.99 3.70
C ASP A 121 -2.11 8.70 5.00
N GLU A 122 -2.81 8.40 6.10
CA GLU A 122 -2.46 8.88 7.46
C GLU A 122 -1.87 7.77 8.33
N LEU A 123 -1.49 6.64 7.73
CA LEU A 123 -1.02 5.43 8.42
C LEU A 123 0.43 5.13 8.01
N PRO A 124 1.43 5.68 8.72
CA PRO A 124 2.84 5.50 8.36
C PRO A 124 3.34 4.08 8.63
N GLU A 125 2.78 3.38 9.62
CA GLU A 125 3.23 2.05 10.04
C GLU A 125 2.45 0.95 9.32
N ARG A 126 3.15 -0.07 8.81
CA ARG A 126 2.51 -1.21 8.12
C ARG A 126 1.53 -1.96 9.02
N GLU A 127 1.88 -2.11 10.30
CA GLU A 127 1.04 -2.73 11.31
C GLU A 127 -0.30 -1.99 11.49
N GLN A 128 -0.29 -0.65 11.41
CA GLN A 128 -1.50 0.15 11.51
C GLN A 128 -2.38 -0.02 10.28
N ILE A 129 -1.79 -0.06 9.08
CA ILE A 129 -2.50 -0.34 7.81
C ILE A 129 -3.20 -1.69 7.88
N VAL A 130 -2.50 -2.76 8.30
CA VAL A 130 -3.08 -4.10 8.39
C VAL A 130 -4.18 -4.18 9.47
N LYS A 131 -3.95 -3.60 10.65
CA LYS A 131 -5.00 -3.52 11.70
C LYS A 131 -6.24 -2.81 11.19
N LYS A 132 -6.08 -1.69 10.49
CA LYS A 132 -7.19 -0.94 9.91
C LYS A 132 -7.89 -1.74 8.81
N ALA A 133 -7.14 -2.47 7.97
CA ALA A 133 -7.73 -3.35 6.96
C ALA A 133 -8.58 -4.48 7.56
N ILE A 134 -8.15 -5.08 8.68
CA ILE A 134 -8.94 -6.07 9.42
C ILE A 134 -10.22 -5.43 9.96
N GLN A 135 -10.13 -4.25 10.57
CA GLN A 135 -11.30 -3.52 11.05
C GLN A 135 -12.27 -3.20 9.90
N THR A 136 -11.75 -2.67 8.78
CA THR A 136 -12.54 -2.32 7.60
C THR A 136 -13.23 -3.55 7.00
N ALA A 137 -12.56 -4.71 6.95
CA ALA A 137 -13.21 -5.96 6.56
C ALA A 137 -14.34 -6.34 7.54
N GLY A 138 -14.09 -6.26 8.84
CA GLY A 138 -15.11 -6.55 9.86
C GLY A 138 -16.35 -5.67 9.71
N GLU A 139 -16.15 -4.36 9.54
CA GLU A 139 -17.22 -3.38 9.31
C GLU A 139 -17.99 -3.67 8.01
N HIS A 140 -17.27 -3.90 6.90
CA HIS A 140 -17.89 -4.12 5.59
C HIS A 140 -18.72 -5.42 5.53
N TYR A 141 -18.20 -6.50 6.08
CA TYR A 141 -18.84 -7.82 6.05
C TYR A 141 -19.74 -8.09 7.28
N ASN A 142 -19.94 -7.11 8.16
CA ASN A 142 -20.68 -7.23 9.42
C ASN A 142 -20.17 -8.36 10.32
N ILE A 143 -18.85 -8.51 10.42
CA ILE A 143 -18.16 -9.51 11.24
C ILE A 143 -17.53 -8.83 12.45
N SER A 144 -17.97 -9.20 13.65
CA SER A 144 -17.44 -8.65 14.90
C SER A 144 -16.07 -9.21 15.28
N LYS A 145 -15.76 -10.43 14.84
CA LYS A 145 -14.47 -11.11 15.08
C LYS A 145 -14.22 -12.17 14.02
N PHE A 146 -13.00 -12.20 13.49
CA PHE A 146 -12.53 -13.28 12.61
C PHE A 146 -11.91 -14.41 13.43
N ASP A 147 -12.26 -15.66 13.09
CA ASP A 147 -11.64 -16.85 13.71
C ASP A 147 -10.17 -17.00 13.31
N ARG A 148 -9.86 -16.66 12.07
CA ARG A 148 -8.51 -16.69 11.48
C ARG A 148 -8.31 -15.47 10.61
N THR A 149 -7.10 -14.93 10.59
CA THR A 149 -6.70 -13.83 9.72
C THR A 149 -5.37 -14.19 9.08
N VAL A 150 -5.34 -14.18 7.74
CA VAL A 150 -4.18 -14.55 6.94
C VAL A 150 -3.76 -13.34 6.12
N ALA A 151 -2.51 -12.90 6.29
CA ALA A 151 -1.90 -11.89 5.45
C ALA A 151 -1.30 -12.54 4.19
N ILE A 152 -1.48 -11.91 3.03
CA ILE A 152 -0.95 -12.38 1.75
C ILE A 152 -0.04 -11.28 1.19
N GLY A 153 1.20 -11.61 0.84
CA GLY A 153 2.16 -10.62 0.33
C GLY A 153 3.37 -11.27 -0.34
N ASP A 154 4.20 -10.43 -0.97
CA ASP A 154 5.39 -10.84 -1.73
C ASP A 154 6.69 -10.28 -1.13
N GLY A 155 6.62 -9.31 -0.21
CA GLY A 155 7.79 -8.70 0.41
C GLY A 155 8.16 -9.29 1.77
N LEU A 156 9.44 -9.20 2.14
CA LEU A 156 9.89 -9.53 3.50
C LEU A 156 9.19 -8.66 4.56
N TRP A 157 8.92 -7.39 4.23
CA TRP A 157 8.18 -6.48 5.11
C TRP A 157 6.75 -6.97 5.39
N ASP A 158 6.10 -7.68 4.45
CA ASP A 158 4.75 -8.21 4.66
C ASP A 158 4.78 -9.38 5.65
N LEU A 159 5.75 -10.27 5.50
CA LEU A 159 6.00 -11.35 6.44
C LEU A 159 6.29 -10.82 7.85
N LEU A 160 7.15 -9.80 7.95
CA LEU A 160 7.49 -9.19 9.24
C LEU A 160 6.29 -8.51 9.89
N THR A 161 5.49 -7.76 9.13
CA THR A 161 4.24 -7.16 9.62
C THR A 161 3.25 -8.23 10.10
N ALA A 162 3.06 -9.30 9.33
CA ALA A 162 2.20 -10.42 9.73
C ALA A 162 2.68 -11.07 11.04
N LYS A 163 3.99 -11.34 11.15
CA LYS A 163 4.61 -11.90 12.35
C LYS A 163 4.45 -11.00 13.57
N ASN A 164 4.67 -9.68 13.41
CA ASN A 164 4.54 -8.70 14.48
C ASN A 164 3.10 -8.62 15.02
N LEU A 165 2.12 -8.90 14.17
CA LEU A 165 0.70 -8.91 14.51
C LEU A 165 0.17 -10.29 14.94
N GLY A 166 1.00 -11.33 14.92
CA GLY A 166 0.58 -12.70 15.21
C GLY A 166 -0.38 -13.28 14.17
N LEU A 167 -0.29 -12.84 12.92
CA LEU A 167 -1.12 -13.32 11.81
C LEU A 167 -0.45 -14.48 11.08
N GLU A 168 -1.29 -15.34 10.49
CA GLU A 168 -0.80 -16.32 9.51
C GLU A 168 -0.36 -15.59 8.24
N PHE A 169 0.60 -16.15 7.49
CA PHE A 169 1.15 -15.50 6.30
C PHE A 169 1.27 -16.47 5.12
N ILE A 170 0.82 -16.02 3.95
CA ILE A 170 1.04 -16.70 2.67
C ILE A 170 1.93 -15.79 1.81
N GLY A 171 3.16 -16.26 1.56
CA GLY A 171 4.08 -15.63 0.62
C GLY A 171 3.74 -15.98 -0.83
N VAL A 172 3.72 -14.99 -1.71
CA VAL A 172 3.46 -15.18 -3.14
C VAL A 172 4.66 -14.69 -3.95
N GLY A 173 5.32 -15.59 -4.68
CA GLY A 173 6.49 -15.27 -5.49
C GLY A 173 7.53 -16.39 -5.49
N LYS A 174 8.52 -16.30 -6.39
CA LYS A 174 9.70 -17.20 -6.37
C LYS A 174 10.78 -16.71 -5.43
N GLU A 175 10.85 -15.39 -5.28
CA GLU A 175 11.76 -14.64 -4.44
C GLU A 175 10.95 -13.54 -3.77
N HIS A 176 11.43 -13.01 -2.65
CA HIS A 176 10.77 -11.87 -2.03
C HIS A 176 11.07 -10.59 -2.83
N ALA A 177 10.10 -9.68 -2.83
CA ALA A 177 10.20 -8.39 -3.49
C ALA A 177 11.14 -7.41 -2.77
#